data_AF-A0A4Q3VPH7-F1
#
_entry.id   AF-A0A4Q3VPH7-F1
#
_cell.length_a   1.000
_cell.length_b   1.000
_cell.length_c   1.000
_cell.angle_alpha   90.00
_cell.angle_beta   90.00
_cell.angle_gamma   90.00
#
_symmetry.space_group_name_H-M   'P 1'
#
loop_
_entity.id
_entity.type
_entity.pdbx_description
1 polymer ?
#
loop_
_entity_poly.entity_id
_entity_poly.type
_entity_poly.pdbx_seq_one_letter_code
_entity_poly.pdbx_strand_id
1 'polypeptide(L)'
;HKIRERSESFFDHFSQPELFYKSLSSPEQRHLQDAFAFELGKVKIVPIRQRMVNVLMEVDTSLAEIVAGKLGLVPRRPHQPVTDSIPADGDPKEYHSFKAKLPISKAPSVSMEKKKPANIKAMRIAILTANGVEDEAFTVVKKILCEEEAIVHIIAPNHGFVETANGDAYPVDESLLTAASVVYDSVFVPGGSGAEELKSHAAAVHFVAEAFKHCKTIGASAEGVGLLEIALPKNKVPSPGVITNGKIDDFISAMLQYRFWEREVEDGVPA
;
A
#
# COMPACT_ATOMS: atom_id res chain seq x y z
N HIS A 1 -27.50 36.26 28.28
CA HIS A 1 -27.58 36.46 26.83
C HIS A 1 -27.51 35.10 26.14
N LYS A 2 -28.32 34.82 25.10
CA LYS A 2 -28.28 33.56 24.35
C LYS A 2 -27.89 33.88 22.90
N ILE A 3 -26.77 33.36 22.42
CA ILE A 3 -26.29 33.51 21.02
C ILE A 3 -26.31 32.17 20.30
N ARG A 4 -26.55 32.21 18.98
CA ARG A 4 -26.32 31.09 18.06
C ARG A 4 -25.26 31.52 17.07
N GLU A 5 -24.01 31.40 17.49
CA GLU A 5 -22.86 31.95 16.77
C GLU A 5 -21.69 30.97 16.87
N ARG A 6 -20.89 30.88 15.80
CA ARG A 6 -19.65 30.12 15.79
C ARG A 6 -18.53 31.03 16.31
N SER A 7 -17.74 30.55 17.27
CA SER A 7 -16.56 31.31 17.71
C SER A 7 -15.60 31.54 16.55
N GLU A 8 -15.07 32.76 16.45
CA GLU A 8 -14.11 33.16 15.40
C GLU A 8 -12.91 32.21 15.31
N SER A 9 -12.43 31.73 16.47
CA SER A 9 -11.32 30.78 16.57
C SER A 9 -11.54 29.46 15.80
N PHE A 10 -12.78 29.14 15.40
CA PHE A 10 -13.12 27.93 14.65
C PHE A 10 -13.05 28.13 13.13
N PHE A 11 -12.84 29.35 12.62
CA PHE A 11 -12.72 29.59 11.17
C PHE A 11 -11.32 29.28 10.61
N ASP A 12 -10.41 28.76 11.42
CA ASP A 12 -9.17 28.15 10.94
C ASP A 12 -9.44 26.76 10.35
N HIS A 13 -9.80 26.73 9.07
CA HIS A 13 -10.16 25.49 8.38
C HIS A 13 -8.97 24.80 7.71
N PHE A 14 -7.83 25.48 7.55
CA PHE A 14 -6.78 25.04 6.63
C PHE A 14 -5.41 24.82 7.26
N SER A 15 -5.13 25.35 8.46
CA SER A 15 -3.80 25.21 9.06
C SER A 15 -3.47 23.75 9.41
N GLN A 16 -4.43 23.00 9.97
CA GLN A 16 -4.23 21.60 10.35
C GLN A 16 -4.16 20.66 9.13
N PRO A 17 -5.04 20.77 8.11
CA PRO A 17 -4.88 20.01 6.87
C PRO A 17 -3.54 20.25 6.19
N GLU A 18 -3.06 21.51 6.14
CA GLU A 18 -1.76 21.83 5.58
C GLU A 18 -0.62 21.19 6.38
N LEU A 19 -0.67 21.32 7.72
CA LEU A 19 0.30 20.68 8.60
C LEU A 19 0.32 19.16 8.40
N PHE A 20 -0.84 18.51 8.34
CA PHE A 20 -0.97 17.08 8.11
C PHE A 20 -0.29 16.69 6.79
N TYR A 21 -0.71 17.30 5.67
CA TYR A 21 -0.18 16.97 4.34
C TYR A 21 1.33 17.19 4.24
N LYS A 22 1.86 18.28 4.79
CA LYS A 22 3.30 18.58 4.81
C LYS A 22 4.12 17.66 5.72
N SER A 23 3.46 16.91 6.59
CA SER A 23 4.09 15.96 7.51
C SER A 23 4.17 14.53 6.97
N LEU A 24 3.39 14.22 5.93
CA LEU A 24 3.39 12.94 5.24
C LEU A 24 4.71 12.71 4.49
N SER A 25 5.11 11.44 4.38
CA SER A 25 6.20 11.02 3.50
C SER A 25 5.79 11.13 2.02
N SER A 26 6.76 11.06 1.11
CA SER A 26 6.48 11.12 -0.33
C SER A 26 5.46 10.08 -0.82
N PRO A 27 5.52 8.78 -0.44
CA PRO A 27 4.48 7.82 -0.82
C PRO A 27 3.11 8.16 -0.24
N GLU A 28 3.05 8.57 1.03
CA GLU A 28 1.78 8.94 1.68
C GLU A 28 1.12 10.16 1.00
N GLN A 29 1.91 11.15 0.57
CA GLN A 29 1.40 12.28 -0.21
C GLN A 29 0.84 11.83 -1.55
N ARG A 30 1.55 10.94 -2.28
CA ARG A 30 1.06 10.38 -3.55
C ARG A 30 -0.25 9.61 -3.35
N HIS A 31 -0.33 8.76 -2.34
CA HIS A 31 -1.55 8.00 -2.03
C HIS A 31 -2.72 8.94 -1.72
N LEU A 32 -2.49 10.02 -0.99
CA LEU A 32 -3.53 11.01 -0.70
C LEU A 32 -3.99 11.73 -1.99
N GLN A 33 -3.06 12.12 -2.85
CA GLN A 33 -3.37 12.73 -4.16
C GLN A 33 -4.19 11.77 -5.03
N ASP A 34 -3.78 10.49 -5.09
CA ASP A 34 -4.47 9.44 -5.85
C ASP A 34 -5.86 9.16 -5.29
N ALA A 35 -6.00 9.12 -3.96
CA ALA A 35 -7.29 8.94 -3.30
C ALA A 35 -8.25 10.09 -3.63
N PHE A 36 -7.80 11.34 -3.54
CA PHE A 36 -8.62 12.49 -3.95
C PHE A 36 -9.05 12.39 -5.42
N ALA A 37 -8.13 12.06 -6.32
CA ALA A 37 -8.43 11.91 -7.74
C ALA A 37 -9.40 10.74 -8.01
N PHE A 38 -9.21 9.61 -7.34
CA PHE A 38 -10.07 8.44 -7.48
C PHE A 38 -11.50 8.71 -6.99
N GLU A 39 -11.65 9.25 -5.78
CA GLU A 39 -12.97 9.52 -5.19
C GLU A 39 -13.71 10.63 -5.95
N LEU A 40 -13.03 11.74 -6.27
CA LEU A 40 -13.63 12.82 -7.07
C LEU A 40 -13.93 12.38 -8.50
N GLY A 41 -13.13 11.47 -9.06
CA GLY A 41 -13.36 10.87 -10.37
C GLY A 41 -14.70 10.13 -10.47
N LYS A 42 -15.20 9.59 -9.33
CA LYS A 42 -16.49 8.92 -9.23
C LYS A 42 -17.68 9.89 -9.08
N VAL A 43 -17.47 11.11 -8.59
CA VAL A 43 -18.53 12.12 -8.39
C VAL A 43 -19.07 12.59 -9.73
N LYS A 44 -20.34 12.32 -10.09
CA LYS A 44 -20.84 12.64 -11.45
C LYS A 44 -20.98 14.13 -11.75
N ILE A 45 -21.12 14.97 -10.73
CA ILE A 45 -21.37 16.41 -10.88
C ILE A 45 -20.03 17.16 -10.93
N VAL A 46 -19.60 17.58 -12.12
CA VAL A 46 -18.30 18.26 -12.34
C VAL A 46 -18.10 19.50 -11.46
N PRO A 47 -19.10 20.40 -11.27
CA PRO A 47 -18.94 21.53 -10.35
C PRO A 47 -18.56 21.14 -8.91
N ILE A 48 -18.95 19.95 -8.42
CA ILE A 48 -18.56 19.48 -7.09
C ILE A 48 -17.07 19.14 -7.06
N ARG A 49 -16.56 18.44 -8.09
CA ARG A 49 -15.13 18.14 -8.23
C ARG A 49 -14.31 19.42 -8.25
N GLN A 50 -14.74 20.40 -9.06
CA GLN A 50 -14.06 21.69 -9.19
C GLN A 50 -14.03 22.44 -7.85
N ARG A 51 -15.14 22.47 -7.10
CA ARG A 51 -15.19 23.11 -5.78
C ARG A 51 -14.23 22.44 -4.79
N MET A 52 -14.15 21.11 -4.78
CA MET A 52 -13.21 20.42 -3.89
C MET A 52 -11.75 20.70 -4.27
N VAL A 53 -11.41 20.64 -5.56
CA VAL A 53 -10.08 21.02 -6.05
C VAL A 53 -9.73 22.46 -5.68
N ASN A 54 -10.69 23.39 -5.76
CA ASN A 54 -10.49 24.76 -5.32
C ASN A 54 -10.20 24.85 -3.82
N VAL A 55 -10.92 24.10 -2.98
CA VAL A 55 -10.64 24.05 -1.53
C VAL A 55 -9.21 23.56 -1.25
N LEU A 56 -8.70 22.59 -2.02
CA LEU A 56 -7.32 22.12 -1.85
C LEU A 56 -6.28 23.23 -2.07
N MET A 57 -6.58 24.28 -2.84
CA MET A 57 -5.68 25.45 -3.01
C MET A 57 -5.45 26.23 -1.71
N GLU A 58 -6.36 26.14 -0.75
CA GLU A 58 -6.18 26.75 0.57
C GLU A 58 -5.31 25.88 1.49
N VAL A 59 -5.27 24.56 1.23
CA VAL A 59 -4.45 23.59 1.95
C VAL A 59 -3.01 23.60 1.43
N ASP A 60 -2.82 23.23 0.16
CA ASP A 60 -1.50 23.16 -0.49
C ASP A 60 -1.65 23.25 -2.02
N THR A 61 -0.90 24.17 -2.65
CA THR A 61 -0.99 24.41 -4.10
C THR A 61 -0.58 23.19 -4.92
N SER A 62 0.49 22.48 -4.53
CA SER A 62 0.98 21.32 -5.27
C SER A 62 -0.02 20.17 -5.21
N LEU A 63 -0.61 19.93 -4.03
CA LEU A 63 -1.70 18.97 -3.86
C LEU A 63 -2.87 19.27 -4.82
N ALA A 64 -3.32 20.53 -4.85
CA ALA A 64 -4.43 20.94 -5.69
C ALA A 64 -4.12 20.77 -7.19
N GLU A 65 -2.92 21.16 -7.64
CA GLU A 65 -2.48 21.05 -9.03
C GLU A 65 -2.38 19.60 -9.49
N ILE A 66 -1.80 18.72 -8.67
CA ILE A 66 -1.68 17.29 -9.01
C ILE A 66 -3.07 16.63 -9.12
N VAL A 67 -3.94 16.87 -8.13
CA VAL A 67 -5.30 16.32 -8.14
C VAL A 67 -6.10 16.88 -9.31
N ALA A 68 -5.98 18.18 -9.60
CA ALA A 68 -6.65 18.81 -10.74
C ALA A 68 -6.18 18.22 -12.07
N GLY A 69 -4.87 18.01 -12.24
CA GLY A 69 -4.28 17.40 -13.44
C GLY A 69 -4.83 16.00 -13.70
N LYS A 70 -4.93 15.15 -12.66
CA LYS A 70 -5.52 13.80 -12.76
C LYS A 70 -7.01 13.81 -13.12
N LEU A 71 -7.72 14.89 -12.78
CA LEU A 71 -9.16 15.06 -13.05
C LEU A 71 -9.48 15.86 -14.32
N GLY A 72 -8.46 16.42 -14.99
CA GLY A 72 -8.64 17.34 -16.12
C GLY A 72 -9.31 18.67 -15.74
N LEU A 73 -9.02 19.18 -14.53
CA LEU A 73 -9.59 20.42 -13.99
C LEU A 73 -8.52 21.52 -13.86
N VAL A 74 -8.95 22.77 -13.66
CA VAL A 74 -8.05 23.90 -13.41
C VAL A 74 -8.28 24.40 -11.99
N PRO A 75 -7.32 24.29 -11.06
CA PRO A 75 -7.51 24.72 -9.69
C PRO A 75 -7.55 26.24 -9.60
N ARG A 76 -8.44 26.77 -8.76
CA ARG A 76 -8.57 28.21 -8.49
C ARG A 76 -8.81 28.42 -7.00
N ARG A 77 -8.33 29.52 -6.43
CA ARG A 77 -8.69 29.88 -5.06
C ARG A 77 -10.21 30.08 -4.97
N PRO A 78 -10.89 29.49 -3.98
CA PRO A 78 -12.32 29.69 -3.79
C PRO A 78 -12.60 31.14 -3.37
N HIS A 79 -13.83 31.60 -3.60
CA HIS A 79 -14.29 32.84 -2.99
C HIS A 79 -14.39 32.68 -1.47
N GLN A 80 -14.38 33.81 -0.76
CA GLN A 80 -14.67 33.85 0.67
C GLN A 80 -15.98 34.62 0.91
N PRO A 81 -16.78 34.20 1.91
CA PRO A 81 -16.63 32.97 2.69
C PRO A 81 -16.85 31.72 1.82
N VAL A 82 -16.17 30.61 2.14
CA VAL A 82 -16.26 29.36 1.35
C VAL A 82 -17.68 28.78 1.36
N THR A 83 -18.43 29.05 2.43
CA THR A 83 -19.83 28.65 2.60
C THR A 83 -20.68 29.89 2.78
N ASP A 84 -21.85 29.91 2.14
CA ASP A 84 -22.87 30.95 2.33
C ASP A 84 -23.66 30.81 3.65
N SER A 85 -23.11 30.11 4.64
CA SER A 85 -23.71 29.87 5.96
C SER A 85 -23.55 31.09 6.87
N ILE A 86 -24.10 32.22 6.44
CA ILE A 86 -24.01 33.52 7.11
C ILE A 86 -25.41 33.88 7.63
N PRO A 87 -25.58 34.33 8.89
CA PRO A 87 -26.83 34.90 9.37
C PRO A 87 -27.29 36.09 8.51
N ALA A 88 -28.59 36.34 8.46
CA ALA A 88 -29.16 37.43 7.64
C ALA A 88 -28.62 38.82 8.02
N ASP A 89 -28.15 38.98 9.25
CA ASP A 89 -27.57 40.19 9.84
C ASP A 89 -26.05 40.13 10.02
N GLY A 90 -25.38 39.05 9.60
CA GLY A 90 -23.93 38.88 9.74
C GLY A 90 -23.12 39.59 8.65
N ASP A 91 -21.97 40.16 8.99
CA ASP A 91 -21.00 40.67 8.01
C ASP A 91 -20.23 39.49 7.39
N PRO A 92 -20.29 39.26 6.06
CA PRO A 92 -19.57 38.16 5.42
C PRO A 92 -18.08 38.08 5.77
N LYS A 93 -17.42 39.22 6.04
CA LYS A 93 -16.00 39.25 6.39
C LYS A 93 -15.68 38.51 7.69
N GLU A 94 -16.62 38.46 8.63
CA GLU A 94 -16.46 37.77 9.92
C GLU A 94 -16.53 36.25 9.79
N TYR A 95 -16.98 35.74 8.63
CA TYR A 95 -17.13 34.32 8.33
C TYR A 95 -16.07 33.82 7.33
N HIS A 96 -15.07 34.66 7.02
CA HIS A 96 -13.96 34.25 6.17
C HIS A 96 -13.15 33.16 6.86
N SER A 97 -12.93 32.07 6.12
CA SER A 97 -11.98 31.06 6.56
C SER A 97 -10.57 31.64 6.54
N PHE A 98 -9.80 31.37 7.58
CA PHE A 98 -8.40 31.76 7.62
C PHE A 98 -7.50 30.54 7.83
N LYS A 99 -6.20 30.78 7.76
CA LYS A 99 -5.17 29.79 8.00
C LYS A 99 -4.23 30.32 9.07
N ALA A 100 -4.36 29.81 10.30
CA ALA A 100 -3.52 30.28 11.39
C ALA A 100 -2.05 29.89 11.16
N LYS A 101 -1.13 30.73 11.65
CA LYS A 101 0.29 30.37 11.72
C LYS A 101 0.51 29.46 12.92
N LEU A 102 0.69 28.17 12.67
CA LEU A 102 1.01 27.19 13.70
C LEU A 102 2.45 27.35 14.21
N PRO A 103 2.74 26.97 15.47
CA PRO A 103 4.10 27.03 16.03
C PRO A 103 5.04 25.98 15.41
N ILE A 104 4.50 25.03 14.66
CA ILE A 104 5.23 23.95 14.01
C ILE A 104 4.90 23.90 12.52
N SER A 105 5.87 23.48 11.72
CA SER A 105 5.71 23.32 10.26
C SER A 105 5.54 21.86 9.84
N LYS A 106 5.89 20.91 10.71
CA LYS A 106 5.71 19.46 10.51
C LYS A 106 5.42 18.77 11.85
N ALA A 107 4.64 17.69 11.78
CA ALA A 107 4.28 16.81 12.87
C ALA A 107 4.56 15.35 12.46
N PRO A 108 5.82 14.85 12.58
CA PRO A 108 6.20 13.52 12.08
C PRO A 108 5.37 12.35 12.62
N SER A 109 4.72 12.51 13.78
CA SER A 109 3.88 11.49 14.43
C SER A 109 2.61 11.12 13.64
N VAL A 110 2.17 11.97 12.72
CA VAL A 110 0.98 11.72 11.88
C VAL A 110 1.29 10.83 10.67
N SER A 111 2.57 10.71 10.31
CA SER A 111 3.01 9.77 9.27
C SER A 111 2.98 8.35 9.80
N MET A 112 2.37 7.45 9.04
CA MET A 112 2.26 6.02 9.31
C MET A 112 3.42 5.25 8.71
N GLU A 113 3.98 5.69 7.57
CA GLU A 113 5.14 5.04 6.93
C GLU A 113 6.34 4.93 7.89
N LYS A 114 6.50 5.91 8.79
CA LYS A 114 7.57 5.92 9.80
C LYS A 114 7.34 4.94 10.96
N LYS A 115 6.15 4.35 11.06
CA LYS A 115 5.76 3.41 12.14
C LYS A 115 5.93 1.97 11.65
N LYS A 116 7.19 1.58 11.47
CA LYS A 116 7.54 0.23 11.01
C LYS A 116 7.24 -0.82 12.10
N PRO A 117 6.82 -2.04 11.71
CA PRO A 117 6.62 -3.13 12.64
C PRO A 117 7.94 -3.50 13.33
N ALA A 118 7.87 -3.85 14.61
CA ALA A 118 9.04 -4.28 15.39
C ALA A 118 9.34 -5.78 15.25
N ASN A 119 8.36 -6.56 14.80
CA ASN A 119 8.44 -8.02 14.57
C ASN A 119 7.41 -8.42 13.50
N ILE A 120 7.42 -9.70 13.11
CA ILE A 120 6.51 -10.27 12.10
C ILE A 120 5.30 -10.99 12.71
N LYS A 121 5.05 -10.82 14.01
CA LYS A 121 3.98 -11.48 14.73
C LYS A 121 2.63 -11.19 14.08
N ALA A 122 1.86 -12.24 13.86
CA ALA A 122 0.54 -12.23 13.21
C ALA A 122 0.51 -11.72 11.75
N MET A 123 1.66 -11.47 11.12
CA MET A 123 1.70 -11.23 9.67
C MET A 123 1.34 -12.51 8.93
N ARG A 124 0.56 -12.39 7.85
CA ARG A 124 0.17 -13.52 7.00
C ARG A 124 1.18 -13.69 5.87
N ILE A 125 1.84 -14.85 5.83
CA ILE A 125 2.87 -15.16 4.84
C ILE A 125 2.36 -16.29 3.94
N ALA A 126 2.34 -16.04 2.64
CA ALA A 126 2.06 -17.04 1.64
C ALA A 126 3.33 -17.80 1.27
N ILE A 127 3.37 -19.11 1.49
CA ILE A 127 4.38 -19.99 0.88
C ILE A 127 3.75 -20.60 -0.37
N LEU A 128 4.17 -20.14 -1.53
CA LEU A 128 3.65 -20.59 -2.82
C LEU A 128 4.51 -21.76 -3.33
N THR A 129 3.93 -22.96 -3.36
CA THR A 129 4.67 -24.20 -3.62
C THR A 129 3.81 -25.24 -4.38
N ALA A 130 4.43 -26.33 -4.80
CA ALA A 130 3.78 -27.50 -5.41
C ALA A 130 4.55 -28.78 -5.05
N ASN A 131 4.14 -29.93 -5.57
CA ASN A 131 4.79 -31.21 -5.29
C ASN A 131 6.26 -31.21 -5.72
N GLY A 132 7.10 -31.89 -4.92
CA GLY A 132 8.54 -31.93 -5.13
C GLY A 132 9.25 -30.63 -4.75
N VAL A 133 8.71 -29.89 -3.78
CA VAL A 133 9.37 -28.76 -3.12
C VAL A 133 10.58 -29.23 -2.32
N GLU A 134 11.64 -28.43 -2.33
CA GLU A 134 12.84 -28.71 -1.53
C GLU A 134 12.54 -28.64 -0.03
N ASP A 135 12.83 -29.74 0.67
CA ASP A 135 12.53 -29.93 2.09
C ASP A 135 13.13 -28.86 3.00
N GLU A 136 14.41 -28.51 2.81
CA GLU A 136 15.10 -27.55 3.67
C GLU A 136 14.55 -26.14 3.46
N ALA A 137 14.45 -25.70 2.20
CA ALA A 137 13.92 -24.40 1.83
C ALA A 137 12.44 -24.20 2.25
N PHE A 138 11.65 -25.27 2.32
CA PHE A 138 10.26 -25.22 2.75
C PHE A 138 10.10 -25.37 4.27
N THR A 139 10.63 -26.44 4.84
CA THR A 139 10.39 -26.83 6.24
C THR A 139 11.10 -25.89 7.22
N VAL A 140 12.35 -25.51 6.93
CA VAL A 140 13.12 -24.61 7.79
C VAL A 140 12.50 -23.21 7.78
N VAL A 141 12.17 -22.69 6.59
CA VAL A 141 11.52 -21.39 6.44
C VAL A 141 10.17 -21.37 7.16
N LYS A 142 9.31 -22.35 6.92
CA LYS A 142 8.01 -22.45 7.60
C LYS A 142 8.19 -22.47 9.12
N LYS A 143 9.12 -23.29 9.63
CA LYS A 143 9.39 -23.40 11.06
C LYS A 143 9.82 -22.07 11.68
N ILE A 144 10.81 -21.41 11.09
CA ILE A 144 11.33 -20.13 11.61
C ILE A 144 10.23 -19.07 11.63
N LEU A 145 9.44 -18.97 10.56
CA LEU A 145 8.33 -18.01 10.50
C LEU A 145 7.25 -18.30 11.56
N CYS A 146 6.94 -19.57 11.82
CA CYS A 146 6.03 -19.96 12.90
C CYS A 146 6.61 -19.67 14.29
N GLU A 147 7.91 -19.86 14.51
CA GLU A 147 8.61 -19.54 15.77
C GLU A 147 8.59 -18.03 16.06
N GLU A 148 8.63 -17.19 15.01
CA GLU A 148 8.44 -15.73 15.08
C GLU A 148 6.95 -15.31 15.15
N GLU A 149 6.04 -16.25 15.39
CA GLU A 149 4.59 -16.05 15.53
C GLU A 149 3.90 -15.47 14.28
N ALA A 150 4.48 -15.66 13.09
CA ALA A 150 3.81 -15.35 11.82
C ALA A 150 2.77 -16.42 11.46
N ILE A 151 1.73 -16.02 10.73
CA ILE A 151 0.68 -16.91 10.23
C ILE A 151 1.08 -17.36 8.83
N VAL A 152 1.61 -18.57 8.71
CA VAL A 152 2.08 -19.13 7.44
C VAL A 152 0.98 -19.97 6.80
N HIS A 153 0.64 -19.68 5.54
CA HIS A 153 -0.24 -20.53 4.72
C HIS A 153 0.54 -21.16 3.58
N ILE A 154 0.36 -22.45 3.38
CA ILE A 154 0.83 -23.20 2.22
C ILE A 154 -0.21 -23.02 1.10
N ILE A 155 0.22 -22.43 -0.01
CA ILE A 155 -0.59 -22.19 -1.19
C ILE A 155 -0.07 -23.05 -2.33
N ALA A 156 -0.94 -23.87 -2.91
CA ALA A 156 -0.57 -24.79 -3.98
C ALA A 156 -1.61 -24.79 -5.12
N PRO A 157 -1.33 -25.39 -6.29
CA PRO A 157 -2.31 -25.45 -7.39
C PRO A 157 -3.67 -26.03 -6.98
N ASN A 158 -3.66 -27.06 -6.13
CA ASN A 158 -4.85 -27.74 -5.65
C ASN A 158 -4.82 -27.90 -4.12
N HIS A 159 -5.99 -28.08 -3.49
CA HIS A 159 -6.09 -28.51 -2.09
C HIS A 159 -5.58 -29.96 -1.90
N GLY A 160 -5.53 -30.39 -0.63
CA GLY A 160 -5.06 -31.72 -0.25
C GLY A 160 -3.69 -31.60 0.41
N PHE A 161 -2.70 -32.28 -0.16
CA PHE A 161 -1.34 -32.27 0.37
C PHE A 161 -0.34 -31.88 -0.72
N VAL A 162 0.72 -31.20 -0.29
CA VAL A 162 1.96 -31.06 -1.07
C VAL A 162 2.97 -32.03 -0.50
N GLU A 163 3.58 -32.83 -1.38
CA GLU A 163 4.69 -33.71 -1.03
C GLU A 163 6.04 -33.01 -1.28
N THR A 164 6.94 -33.08 -0.32
CA THR A 164 8.32 -32.60 -0.47
C THR A 164 9.16 -33.56 -1.32
N ALA A 165 10.37 -33.16 -1.71
CA ALA A 165 11.28 -34.02 -2.47
C ALA A 165 11.65 -35.32 -1.72
N ASN A 166 11.69 -35.29 -0.37
CA ASN A 166 11.90 -36.50 0.45
C ASN A 166 10.63 -37.31 0.72
N GLY A 167 9.45 -36.84 0.28
CA GLY A 167 8.17 -37.54 0.41
C GLY A 167 7.37 -37.19 1.66
N ASP A 168 7.74 -36.13 2.40
CA ASP A 168 6.91 -35.64 3.51
C ASP A 168 5.68 -34.90 2.97
N ALA A 169 4.51 -35.17 3.53
CA ALA A 169 3.25 -34.58 3.08
C ALA A 169 2.76 -33.48 4.04
N TYR A 170 2.45 -32.31 3.51
CA TYR A 170 1.93 -31.17 4.27
C TYR A 170 0.54 -30.75 3.75
N PRO A 171 -0.43 -30.49 4.64
CA PRO A 171 -1.75 -30.04 4.22
C PRO A 171 -1.64 -28.66 3.56
N VAL A 172 -2.35 -28.51 2.45
CA VAL A 172 -2.50 -27.23 1.74
C VAL A 172 -3.56 -26.39 2.44
N ASP A 173 -3.20 -25.18 2.84
CA ASP A 173 -4.14 -24.25 3.51
C ASP A 173 -5.07 -23.59 2.49
N GLU A 174 -4.54 -23.20 1.33
CA GLU A 174 -5.30 -22.56 0.26
C GLU A 174 -4.87 -23.04 -1.13
N SER A 175 -5.80 -23.07 -2.07
CA SER A 175 -5.46 -23.32 -3.47
C SER A 175 -5.15 -22.01 -4.18
N LEU A 176 -4.41 -22.06 -5.28
CA LEU A 176 -4.22 -20.92 -6.17
C LEU A 176 -5.53 -20.37 -6.76
N LEU A 177 -6.61 -21.17 -6.75
CA LEU A 177 -7.94 -20.74 -7.16
C LEU A 177 -8.63 -19.87 -6.09
N THR A 178 -8.38 -20.14 -4.81
CA THR A 178 -9.08 -19.49 -3.67
C THR A 178 -8.25 -18.42 -2.99
N ALA A 179 -6.92 -18.48 -3.11
CA ALA A 179 -6.02 -17.50 -2.55
C ALA A 179 -5.88 -16.27 -3.44
N ALA A 180 -5.86 -15.09 -2.83
CA ALA A 180 -5.51 -13.83 -3.48
C ALA A 180 -4.33 -13.20 -2.76
N SER A 181 -3.36 -12.62 -3.49
CA SER A 181 -2.15 -12.12 -2.82
C SER A 181 -2.51 -11.05 -1.79
N VAL A 182 -3.54 -10.23 -2.07
CA VAL A 182 -4.01 -9.10 -1.26
C VAL A 182 -4.29 -9.42 0.22
N VAL A 183 -4.59 -10.67 0.58
CA VAL A 183 -4.83 -11.06 1.99
C VAL A 183 -3.57 -11.44 2.77
N TYR A 184 -2.41 -11.43 2.09
CA TYR A 184 -1.11 -11.75 2.65
C TYR A 184 -0.21 -10.51 2.68
N ASP A 185 0.66 -10.45 3.68
CA ASP A 185 1.66 -9.38 3.86
C ASP A 185 2.92 -9.64 3.04
N SER A 186 3.29 -10.91 2.82
CA SER A 186 4.50 -11.30 2.10
C SER A 186 4.35 -12.66 1.41
N VAL A 187 5.20 -12.90 0.41
CA VAL A 187 5.19 -14.14 -0.40
C VAL A 187 6.57 -14.77 -0.40
N PHE A 188 6.65 -16.08 -0.22
CA PHE A 188 7.88 -16.86 -0.34
C PHE A 188 7.69 -18.01 -1.33
N VAL A 189 8.63 -18.17 -2.26
CA VAL A 189 8.64 -19.24 -3.27
C VAL A 189 9.88 -20.13 -3.03
N PRO A 190 9.75 -21.27 -2.34
CA PRO A 190 10.85 -22.20 -2.16
C PRO A 190 11.28 -22.83 -3.49
N GLY A 191 12.53 -23.31 -3.53
CA GLY A 191 13.08 -24.08 -4.64
C GLY A 191 12.54 -25.50 -4.75
N GLY A 192 13.13 -26.27 -5.67
CA GLY A 192 12.70 -27.62 -6.02
C GLY A 192 11.79 -27.70 -7.24
N SER A 193 11.48 -28.93 -7.66
CA SER A 193 10.71 -29.19 -8.90
C SER A 193 9.30 -28.60 -8.89
N GLY A 194 8.70 -28.40 -7.72
CA GLY A 194 7.41 -27.72 -7.59
C GLY A 194 7.46 -26.27 -8.09
N ALA A 195 8.59 -25.58 -7.94
CA ALA A 195 8.75 -24.24 -8.50
C ALA A 195 8.70 -24.24 -10.03
N GLU A 196 9.25 -25.26 -10.68
CA GLU A 196 9.18 -25.42 -12.14
C GLU A 196 7.74 -25.60 -12.64
N GLU A 197 6.91 -26.35 -11.90
CA GLU A 197 5.48 -26.47 -12.20
C GLU A 197 4.80 -25.10 -12.13
N LEU A 198 5.05 -24.35 -11.06
CA LEU A 198 4.43 -23.05 -10.81
C LEU A 198 4.77 -21.99 -11.87
N LYS A 199 5.95 -22.08 -12.52
CA LYS A 199 6.33 -21.20 -13.65
C LYS A 199 5.33 -21.23 -14.79
N SER A 200 4.70 -22.39 -15.02
CA SER A 200 3.69 -22.58 -16.06
C SER A 200 2.26 -22.27 -15.60
N HIS A 201 2.07 -22.03 -14.30
CA HIS A 201 0.75 -21.81 -13.72
C HIS A 201 0.40 -20.32 -13.67
N ALA A 202 -0.50 -19.86 -14.55
CA ALA A 202 -0.85 -18.44 -14.69
C ALA A 202 -1.27 -17.78 -13.36
N ALA A 203 -2.01 -18.48 -12.50
CA ALA A 203 -2.40 -17.94 -11.20
C ALA A 203 -1.19 -17.72 -10.25
N ALA A 204 -0.17 -18.58 -10.29
CA ALA A 204 1.04 -18.42 -9.49
C ALA A 204 1.85 -17.20 -9.96
N VAL A 205 2.02 -17.08 -11.28
CA VAL A 205 2.66 -15.95 -11.95
C VAL A 205 1.94 -14.64 -11.57
N HIS A 206 0.61 -14.62 -11.69
CA HIS A 206 -0.20 -13.46 -11.30
C HIS A 206 -0.08 -13.14 -9.81
N PHE A 207 -0.10 -14.13 -8.93
CA PHE A 207 0.03 -13.94 -7.48
C PHE A 207 1.32 -13.21 -7.11
N VAL A 208 2.45 -13.61 -7.71
CA VAL A 208 3.75 -12.95 -7.51
C VAL A 208 3.77 -11.55 -8.10
N ALA A 209 3.23 -11.37 -9.32
CA ALA A 209 3.13 -10.06 -9.97
C ALA A 209 2.28 -9.07 -9.15
N GLU A 210 1.12 -9.51 -8.65
CA GLU A 210 0.22 -8.71 -7.81
C GLU A 210 0.90 -8.35 -6.47
N ALA A 211 1.60 -9.30 -5.84
CA ALA A 211 2.37 -9.01 -4.63
C ALA A 211 3.45 -7.96 -4.86
N PHE A 212 4.13 -8.01 -6.02
CA PHE A 212 5.19 -7.07 -6.38
C PHE A 212 4.62 -5.68 -6.62
N LYS A 213 3.51 -5.60 -7.37
CA LYS A 213 2.78 -4.36 -7.61
C LYS A 213 2.33 -3.69 -6.30
N HIS A 214 1.87 -4.50 -5.34
CA HIS A 214 1.49 -4.02 -4.02
C HIS A 214 2.67 -3.77 -3.07
N CYS A 215 3.90 -3.74 -3.59
CA CYS A 215 5.12 -3.40 -2.84
C CYS A 215 5.41 -4.33 -1.66
N LYS A 216 4.92 -5.58 -1.68
CA LYS A 216 5.13 -6.58 -0.62
C LYS A 216 6.51 -7.21 -0.68
N THR A 217 7.01 -7.68 0.45
CA THR A 217 8.22 -8.51 0.45
C THR A 217 7.97 -9.80 -0.31
N ILE A 218 8.87 -10.13 -1.23
CA ILE A 218 8.85 -11.38 -1.99
C ILE A 218 10.19 -12.06 -1.81
N GLY A 219 10.18 -13.29 -1.30
CA GLY A 219 11.35 -14.12 -1.14
C GLY A 219 11.30 -15.31 -2.10
N ALA A 220 12.46 -15.76 -2.55
CA ALA A 220 12.60 -17.01 -3.27
C ALA A 220 13.96 -17.65 -3.00
N SER A 221 14.02 -18.98 -3.15
CA SER A 221 15.26 -19.75 -3.15
C SER A 221 15.39 -20.59 -4.42
N ALA A 222 16.62 -20.83 -4.86
CA ALA A 222 16.97 -21.72 -5.98
C ALA A 222 16.02 -21.59 -7.21
N GLU A 223 15.37 -22.67 -7.63
CA GLU A 223 14.45 -22.71 -8.79
C GLU A 223 13.25 -21.76 -8.65
N GLY A 224 12.86 -21.42 -7.41
CA GLY A 224 11.81 -20.46 -7.11
C GLY A 224 12.09 -19.07 -7.67
N VAL A 225 13.37 -18.69 -7.81
CA VAL A 225 13.78 -17.42 -8.44
C VAL A 225 13.29 -17.35 -9.89
N GLY A 226 13.23 -18.48 -10.60
CA GLY A 226 12.74 -18.51 -11.98
C GLY A 226 11.25 -18.16 -12.11
N LEU A 227 10.42 -18.41 -11.08
CA LEU A 227 9.03 -17.94 -11.08
C LEU A 227 8.95 -16.42 -11.00
N LEU A 228 9.81 -15.79 -10.18
CA LEU A 228 9.89 -14.33 -10.08
C LEU A 228 10.35 -13.72 -11.41
N GLU A 229 11.33 -14.33 -12.08
CA GLU A 229 11.81 -13.87 -13.40
C GLU A 229 10.72 -13.92 -14.49
N ILE A 230 9.77 -14.85 -14.39
CA ILE A 230 8.62 -14.95 -15.30
C ILE A 230 7.52 -13.96 -14.91
N ALA A 231 7.25 -13.82 -13.61
CA ALA A 231 6.17 -12.97 -13.10
C ALA A 231 6.48 -11.47 -13.20
N LEU A 232 7.76 -11.10 -13.14
CA LEU A 232 8.18 -9.71 -13.04
C LEU A 232 8.77 -9.20 -14.37
N PRO A 233 8.66 -7.89 -14.66
CA PRO A 233 9.31 -7.29 -15.82
C PRO A 233 10.81 -7.52 -15.81
N LYS A 234 11.42 -7.55 -17.01
CA LYS A 234 12.87 -7.71 -17.15
C LYS A 234 13.62 -6.66 -16.32
N ASN A 235 14.69 -7.09 -15.64
CA ASN A 235 15.51 -6.29 -14.71
C ASN A 235 14.86 -5.91 -13.37
N LYS A 236 13.71 -6.51 -13.00
CA LYS A 236 13.10 -6.35 -11.67
C LYS A 236 13.52 -7.43 -10.66
N VAL A 237 14.43 -8.30 -11.08
CA VAL A 237 15.10 -9.26 -10.21
C VAL A 237 16.60 -9.02 -10.39
N PRO A 238 17.30 -8.43 -9.38
CA PRO A 238 16.80 -7.99 -8.09
C PRO A 238 16.02 -6.65 -8.13
N SER A 239 15.22 -6.40 -7.10
CA SER A 239 14.57 -5.11 -6.81
C SER A 239 14.41 -4.94 -5.30
N PRO A 240 14.19 -3.71 -4.79
CA PRO A 240 13.90 -3.49 -3.37
C PRO A 240 12.77 -4.40 -2.88
N GLY A 241 13.03 -5.17 -1.81
CA GLY A 241 12.07 -6.10 -1.23
C GLY A 241 11.92 -7.44 -1.95
N VAL A 242 12.72 -7.71 -2.97
CA VAL A 242 12.82 -9.01 -3.63
C VAL A 242 14.10 -9.72 -3.18
N ILE A 243 13.96 -10.78 -2.40
CA ILE A 243 15.06 -11.51 -1.76
C ILE A 243 15.24 -12.86 -2.44
N THR A 244 16.29 -13.02 -3.24
CA THR A 244 16.52 -14.23 -4.08
C THR A 244 17.64 -15.13 -3.61
N ASN A 245 18.30 -14.80 -2.50
CA ASN A 245 19.45 -15.54 -1.98
C ASN A 245 19.07 -16.72 -1.08
N GLY A 246 17.77 -16.99 -0.91
CA GLY A 246 17.25 -18.05 -0.03
C GLY A 246 17.48 -17.83 1.47
N LYS A 247 18.03 -16.69 1.91
CA LYS A 247 18.32 -16.44 3.32
C LYS A 247 17.09 -15.89 4.03
N ILE A 248 16.58 -16.66 4.98
CA ILE A 248 15.40 -16.31 5.77
C ILE A 248 15.57 -15.02 6.58
N ASP A 249 16.75 -14.77 7.16
CA ASP A 249 17.01 -13.57 7.95
C ASP A 249 16.89 -12.29 7.11
N ASP A 250 17.34 -12.33 5.85
CA ASP A 250 17.21 -11.21 4.91
C ASP A 250 15.74 -11.01 4.51
N PHE A 251 14.99 -12.09 4.35
CA PHE A 251 13.55 -12.05 4.08
C PHE A 251 12.77 -11.42 5.25
N ILE A 252 13.02 -11.87 6.49
CA ILE A 252 12.39 -11.30 7.70
C ILE A 252 12.78 -9.83 7.86
N SER A 253 14.05 -9.48 7.69
CA SER A 253 14.53 -8.09 7.75
C SER A 253 13.82 -7.19 6.72
N ALA A 254 13.55 -7.74 5.53
CA ALA A 254 12.80 -7.05 4.50
C ALA A 254 11.31 -6.90 4.87
N MET A 255 10.67 -7.91 5.47
CA MET A 255 9.30 -7.81 5.99
C MET A 255 9.13 -6.70 7.03
N LEU A 256 10.15 -6.44 7.86
CA LEU A 256 10.12 -5.35 8.84
C LEU A 256 10.10 -3.95 8.20
N GLN A 257 10.39 -3.82 6.90
CA GLN A 257 10.16 -2.57 6.16
C GLN A 257 8.69 -2.36 5.80
N TYR A 258 7.83 -3.37 6.01
CA TYR A 258 6.41 -3.44 5.67
C TYR A 258 6.14 -3.41 4.16
N ARG A 259 6.54 -2.35 3.45
CA ARG A 259 6.39 -2.19 1.99
C ARG A 259 7.57 -1.42 1.39
N PHE A 260 7.83 -1.66 0.12
CA PHE A 260 8.94 -1.06 -0.65
C PHE A 260 8.42 -0.04 -1.66
N TRP A 261 8.14 1.16 -1.17
CA TRP A 261 7.44 2.23 -1.88
C TRP A 261 8.21 2.80 -3.09
N GLU A 262 9.50 2.50 -3.21
CA GLU A 262 10.31 2.83 -4.38
C GLU A 262 9.78 2.15 -5.64
N ARG A 263 9.14 0.98 -5.49
CA ARG A 263 8.57 0.22 -6.60
C ARG A 263 7.31 0.85 -7.20
N GLU A 264 6.64 1.77 -6.50
CA GLU A 264 5.45 2.45 -7.01
C GLU A 264 5.75 3.42 -8.16
N VAL A 265 6.97 3.95 -8.20
CA VAL A 265 7.33 5.01 -9.15
C VAL A 265 7.61 4.43 -10.55
N GLU A 266 7.96 3.15 -10.62
CA GLU A 266 8.24 2.43 -11.85
C GLU A 266 7.11 1.44 -12.17
N ASP A 267 5.94 1.98 -12.54
CA ASP A 267 4.76 1.19 -12.90
C ASP A 267 5.02 0.39 -14.18
N GLY A 268 5.36 -0.88 -14.02
CA GLY A 268 5.63 -1.81 -15.12
C GLY A 268 4.91 -3.15 -14.99
N VAL A 269 4.10 -3.35 -13.95
CA VAL A 269 3.40 -4.60 -13.70
C VAL A 269 1.89 -4.39 -13.87
N PRO A 270 1.28 -4.97 -14.93
CA PRO A 270 -0.16 -4.85 -15.14
C PRO A 270 -0.94 -5.46 -13.98
N ALA A 271 -2.13 -4.90 -13.73
CA ALA A 271 -3.09 -5.45 -12.76
C ALA A 271 -3.68 -6.76 -13.28
#